data_AF-A0A075FSH8-F1
#
_entry.id   AF-A0A075FSH8-F1
#
_cell.length_a   1.000
_cell.length_b   1.000
_cell.length_c   1.000
_cell.angle_alpha   90.00
_cell.angle_beta   90.00
_cell.angle_gamma   90.00
#
_symmetry.space_group_name_H-M   'P 1'
#
loop_
_entity.id
_entity.type
_entity.pdbx_description
1 polymer ?
#
loop_
_entity_poly.entity_id
_entity_poly.type
_entity_poly.pdbx_seq_one_letter_code
_entity_poly.pdbx_strand_id
1 'polypeptide(L)'
;MHDIAAKYRSKYYQNSSSSPSSQGLTDDELFDSLKKWRLNTSQKKGVSAFVIFHNKTLEEIVSKRPKTLDSLSQIHGVAENKLRDYGKEIITIISNAGESNIVPRLPIPLMNILNGGAHTASNVDIQEFMVVPHGFDGFHDALRAGVETYHALKKVLKARGLLGGIGDEGGFAPDLDTNEDGLRYVLEAIEEAGYAPGDQISIALDCAAQEFFDGDHYHIDGRELTGTQLGDLYSEWLEGYPIVSIEDPFGEDDWDSWSEFTAREGHRVQVVGDDIYVTNPLRLQRGIDEDTSTAILIKPNQIGTVSETLEVIIMAKLNGFRTVISHRSGETSDDFISTLAFWTNAGQIKTGAPARSDRTSKYNELLRIDGLYTDGLF
;
A
#
# COMPACT_ATOMS: atom_id res chain seq x y z
N MET A 1 -12.39 17.72 26.98
CA MET A 1 -11.92 17.55 25.58
C MET A 1 -10.53 18.13 25.27
N HIS A 2 -9.83 18.80 26.21
CA HIS A 2 -8.49 19.38 25.96
C HIS A 2 -7.29 18.64 26.61
N ASP A 3 -7.49 17.47 27.22
CA ASP A 3 -6.45 16.85 28.07
C ASP A 3 -6.12 15.38 27.76
N ILE A 4 -6.75 14.79 26.73
CA ILE A 4 -6.48 13.39 26.36
C ILE A 4 -5.28 13.29 25.41
N ALA A 5 -5.16 14.21 24.44
CA ALA A 5 -3.95 14.37 23.61
C ALA A 5 -2.69 14.73 24.43
N ALA A 6 -2.88 15.32 25.63
CA ALA A 6 -1.79 15.57 26.58
C ALA A 6 -1.37 14.30 27.32
N LYS A 7 -2.33 13.42 27.66
CA LYS A 7 -2.10 12.13 28.31
C LYS A 7 -1.36 11.13 27.40
N TYR A 8 -1.60 11.16 26.09
CA TYR A 8 -0.84 10.35 25.12
C TYR A 8 0.55 10.93 24.83
N ARG A 9 0.68 12.26 24.74
CA ARG A 9 2.01 12.91 24.74
C ARG A 9 2.81 12.50 25.97
N SER A 10 2.24 12.55 27.18
CA SER A 10 2.99 12.24 28.40
C SER A 10 3.40 10.77 28.49
N LYS A 11 2.57 9.82 28.08
CA LYS A 11 2.91 8.37 28.12
C LYS A 11 3.97 8.00 27.07
N TYR A 12 3.92 8.60 25.88
CA TYR A 12 4.91 8.39 24.81
C TYR A 12 6.27 9.01 25.19
N TYR A 13 6.28 10.23 25.77
CA TYR A 13 7.52 10.89 26.21
C TYR A 13 8.10 10.36 27.54
N GLN A 14 7.29 9.79 28.45
CA GLN A 14 7.78 9.20 29.70
C GLN A 14 8.47 7.84 29.50
N ASN A 15 7.99 7.04 28.55
CA ASN A 15 8.64 5.78 28.18
C ASN A 15 9.79 5.96 27.17
N SER A 16 9.92 7.13 26.53
CA SER A 16 11.06 7.48 25.67
C SER A 16 12.24 8.13 26.42
N SER A 17 12.38 7.87 27.73
CA SER A 17 13.55 8.33 28.50
C SER A 17 14.86 7.67 28.07
N SER A 18 14.80 6.63 27.23
CA SER A 18 15.81 6.41 26.20
C SER A 18 15.35 7.09 24.92
N SER A 19 15.90 8.26 24.61
CA SER A 19 15.94 8.72 23.22
C SER A 19 16.38 7.53 22.36
N PRO A 20 15.73 7.22 21.22
CA PRO A 20 16.36 6.34 20.24
C PRO A 20 17.71 6.99 19.99
N SER A 21 18.79 6.32 20.41
CA SER A 21 20.12 6.84 20.19
C SER A 21 20.21 7.15 18.70
N SER A 22 20.51 8.39 18.36
CA SER A 22 20.93 8.84 17.03
C SER A 22 22.31 8.25 16.67
N GLN A 23 22.51 6.98 16.98
CA GLN A 23 23.64 6.23 16.51
C GLN A 23 23.32 5.94 15.05
N GLY A 24 24.05 6.63 14.18
CA GLY A 24 23.97 6.35 12.76
C GLY A 24 24.40 4.92 12.44
N LEU A 25 24.41 4.56 11.15
CA LEU A 25 24.91 3.28 10.66
C LEU A 25 26.18 2.89 11.41
N THR A 26 26.21 1.66 11.90
CA THR A 26 27.41 1.02 12.41
C THR A 26 28.50 1.07 11.34
N ASP A 27 29.77 0.91 11.75
CA ASP A 27 30.88 0.91 10.80
C ASP A 27 30.70 -0.16 9.71
N ASP A 28 30.13 -1.32 10.06
CA ASP A 28 29.83 -2.41 9.13
C ASP A 28 28.73 -2.03 8.12
N GLU A 29 27.64 -1.41 8.57
CA GLU A 29 26.54 -0.99 7.68
C GLU A 29 26.95 0.14 6.72
N LEU A 30 27.76 1.10 7.20
CA LEU A 30 28.32 2.14 6.34
C LEU A 30 29.29 1.53 5.32
N PHE A 31 30.09 0.55 5.74
CA PHE A 31 31.04 -0.14 4.86
C PHE A 31 30.31 -0.91 3.75
N ASP A 32 29.23 -1.62 4.08
CA ASP A 32 28.43 -2.35 3.10
C ASP A 32 27.66 -1.41 2.17
N SER A 33 27.17 -0.27 2.66
CA SER A 33 26.55 0.77 1.83
C SER A 33 27.54 1.32 0.80
N LEU A 34 28.77 1.63 1.23
CA LEU A 34 29.85 2.08 0.34
C LEU A 34 30.27 0.99 -0.65
N LYS A 35 30.26 -0.29 -0.26
CA LYS A 35 30.53 -1.42 -1.17
C LYS A 35 29.44 -1.55 -2.23
N LYS A 36 28.16 -1.46 -1.85
CA LYS A 36 27.01 -1.53 -2.77
C LYS A 36 27.05 -0.38 -3.77
N TRP A 37 27.23 0.86 -3.30
CA TRP A 37 27.40 2.03 -4.16
C TRP A 37 28.58 1.84 -5.13
N ARG A 38 29.75 1.41 -4.63
CA ARG A 38 30.94 1.19 -5.46
C ARG A 38 30.69 0.15 -6.56
N LEU A 39 30.00 -0.95 -6.23
CA LEU A 39 29.65 -1.99 -7.20
C LEU A 39 28.77 -1.43 -8.32
N ASN A 40 27.68 -0.74 -7.97
CA ASN A 40 26.75 -0.14 -8.92
C ASN A 40 27.45 0.89 -9.83
N THR A 41 28.27 1.76 -9.25
CA THR A 41 29.05 2.76 -9.99
C THR A 41 30.06 2.11 -10.94
N SER A 42 30.66 0.99 -10.53
CA SER A 42 31.61 0.25 -11.37
C SER A 42 30.92 -0.41 -12.57
N GLN A 43 29.73 -0.99 -12.37
CA GLN A 43 28.91 -1.56 -13.44
C GLN A 43 28.48 -0.49 -14.45
N LYS A 44 27.98 0.66 -13.99
CA LYS A 44 27.59 1.79 -14.84
C LYS A 44 28.74 2.31 -15.71
N LYS A 45 29.98 2.29 -15.17
CA LYS A 45 31.18 2.74 -15.88
C LYS A 45 31.89 1.63 -16.66
N GLY A 46 31.43 0.38 -16.60
CA GLY A 46 32.07 -0.76 -17.27
C GLY A 46 33.48 -1.05 -16.79
N VAL A 47 33.78 -0.79 -15.50
CA VAL A 47 35.09 -1.01 -14.89
C VAL A 47 34.97 -1.87 -13.64
N SER A 48 36.08 -2.48 -13.19
CA SER A 48 36.09 -3.25 -11.95
C SER A 48 35.94 -2.36 -10.71
N ALA A 49 35.24 -2.83 -9.67
CA ALA A 49 34.95 -2.05 -8.46
C ALA A 49 36.19 -1.46 -7.77
N PHE A 50 37.32 -2.17 -7.75
CA PHE A 50 38.57 -1.68 -7.15
C PHE A 50 39.16 -0.46 -7.89
N VAL A 51 38.82 -0.26 -9.17
CA VAL A 51 39.22 0.92 -9.95
C VAL A 51 38.58 2.18 -9.37
N ILE A 52 37.32 2.07 -8.91
CA ILE A 52 36.61 3.14 -8.21
C ILE A 52 37.27 3.41 -6.86
N PHE A 53 37.30 2.43 -5.95
CA PHE A 53 38.03 2.50 -4.66
C PHE A 53 38.44 1.11 -4.17
N HIS A 54 39.61 0.99 -3.53
CA HIS A 54 39.98 -0.24 -2.83
C HIS A 54 39.22 -0.38 -1.51
N ASN A 55 39.04 -1.62 -1.01
CA ASN A 55 38.41 -1.85 0.30
C ASN A 55 39.11 -1.07 1.40
N LYS A 56 40.45 -1.05 1.42
CA LYS A 56 41.25 -0.29 2.38
C LYS A 56 40.91 1.21 2.40
N THR A 57 40.59 1.80 1.24
CA THR A 57 40.13 3.19 1.18
C THR A 57 38.72 3.33 1.75
N LEU A 58 37.81 2.40 1.46
CA LEU A 58 36.46 2.41 2.04
C LEU A 58 36.50 2.22 3.57
N GLU A 59 37.34 1.31 4.08
CA GLU A 59 37.57 1.09 5.52
C GLU A 59 38.04 2.39 6.20
N GLU A 60 38.94 3.12 5.55
CA GLU A 60 39.43 4.39 6.07
C GLU A 60 38.36 5.50 6.01
N ILE A 61 37.51 5.52 4.98
CA ILE A 61 36.34 6.41 4.91
C ILE A 61 35.37 6.11 6.07
N VAL A 62 35.08 4.84 6.33
CA VAL A 62 34.20 4.42 7.44
C VAL A 62 34.78 4.83 8.77
N SER A 63 36.07 4.59 8.99
CA SER A 63 36.75 4.93 10.25
C SER A 63 36.79 6.45 10.49
N LYS A 64 37.02 7.25 9.45
CA LYS A 64 37.21 8.72 9.59
C LYS A 64 35.94 9.54 9.39
N ARG A 65 34.88 8.98 8.78
CA ARG A 65 33.58 9.61 8.49
C ARG A 65 33.68 11.07 8.01
N PRO A 66 34.40 11.35 6.91
CA PRO A 66 34.57 12.71 6.41
C PRO A 66 33.20 13.33 6.06
N LYS A 67 32.95 14.55 6.55
CA LYS A 67 31.69 15.29 6.30
C LYS A 67 31.81 16.38 5.25
N THR A 68 33.01 16.59 4.70
CA THR A 68 33.32 17.62 3.71
C THR A 68 34.23 17.06 2.62
N LEU A 69 34.20 17.64 1.42
CA LEU A 69 35.13 17.25 0.36
C LEU A 69 36.59 17.43 0.79
N ASP A 70 36.89 18.47 1.56
CA ASP A 70 38.23 18.70 2.08
C ASP A 70 38.69 17.57 3.02
N SER A 71 37.84 17.13 3.96
CA SER A 71 38.19 16.00 4.83
C SER A 71 38.27 14.67 4.07
N LEU A 72 37.45 14.48 3.03
CA LEU A 72 37.51 13.31 2.17
C LEU A 72 38.79 13.27 1.31
N SER A 73 39.30 14.44 0.90
CA SER A 73 40.57 14.55 0.16
C SER A 73 41.79 14.06 0.94
N GLN A 74 41.69 14.00 2.27
CA GLN A 74 42.77 13.54 3.16
C GLN A 74 42.78 12.02 3.37
N ILE A 75 41.84 11.28 2.77
CA ILE A 75 41.77 9.83 2.84
C ILE A 75 42.74 9.20 1.82
N HIS A 76 43.51 8.20 2.25
CA HIS A 76 44.45 7.53 1.37
C HIS A 76 43.75 6.79 0.22
N GLY A 77 44.11 7.14 -1.01
CA GLY A 77 43.51 6.59 -2.23
C GLY A 77 42.38 7.44 -2.83
N VAL A 78 42.06 8.59 -2.22
CA VAL A 78 41.14 9.61 -2.78
C VAL A 78 41.97 10.73 -3.43
N ALA A 79 42.38 10.53 -4.68
CA ALA A 79 43.04 11.57 -5.47
C ALA A 79 42.01 12.58 -6.04
N GLU A 80 42.49 13.73 -6.52
CA GLU A 80 41.67 14.86 -7.00
C GLU A 80 40.63 14.45 -8.07
N ASN A 81 41.00 13.54 -8.98
CA ASN A 81 40.08 12.98 -9.97
C ASN A 81 38.92 12.21 -9.32
N LYS A 82 39.21 11.35 -8.33
CA LYS A 82 38.18 10.59 -7.61
C LYS A 82 37.34 11.49 -6.71
N LEU A 83 37.94 12.50 -6.12
CA LEU A 83 37.21 13.50 -5.32
C LEU A 83 36.23 14.29 -6.19
N ARG A 84 36.65 14.69 -7.39
CA ARG A 84 35.78 15.36 -8.37
C ARG A 84 34.65 14.44 -8.86
N ASP A 85 34.99 13.20 -9.19
CA ASP A 85 34.06 12.28 -9.85
C ASP A 85 33.09 11.60 -8.87
N TYR A 86 33.46 11.43 -7.59
CA TYR A 86 32.71 10.63 -6.61
C TYR A 86 32.50 11.32 -5.25
N GLY A 87 33.19 12.43 -4.98
CA GLY A 87 33.26 13.00 -3.65
C GLY A 87 31.91 13.44 -3.09
N LYS A 88 31.03 14.03 -3.92
CA LYS A 88 29.69 14.45 -3.49
C LYS A 88 28.84 13.25 -3.05
N GLU A 89 28.80 12.20 -3.86
CA GLU A 89 28.03 10.99 -3.58
C GLU A 89 28.52 10.30 -2.30
N ILE A 90 29.84 10.21 -2.09
CA ILE A 90 30.42 9.64 -0.87
C ILE A 90 30.04 10.47 0.36
N ILE A 91 30.16 11.80 0.29
CA ILE A 91 29.75 12.68 1.40
C ILE A 91 28.26 12.53 1.69
N THR A 92 27.40 12.40 0.67
CA THR A 92 25.97 12.11 0.85
C THR A 92 25.76 10.78 1.56
N ILE A 93 26.43 9.69 1.14
CA ILE A 93 26.30 8.37 1.78
C ILE A 93 26.72 8.44 3.26
N ILE A 94 27.82 9.12 3.59
CA ILE A 94 28.31 9.28 4.96
C ILE A 94 27.39 10.20 5.78
N SER A 95 26.85 11.25 5.17
CA SER A 95 25.95 12.20 5.85
C SER A 95 24.59 11.57 6.14
N ASN A 96 24.12 10.71 5.25
CA ASN A 96 22.91 9.91 5.40
C ASN A 96 23.16 8.63 6.21
N ALA A 97 24.41 8.37 6.64
CA ALA A 97 24.79 7.20 7.44
C ALA A 97 24.29 7.27 8.90
N GLY A 98 23.09 7.78 9.11
CA GLY A 98 22.36 7.78 10.35
C GLY A 98 20.91 8.23 10.24
N GLU A 99 20.44 8.45 9.03
CA GLU A 99 19.03 8.35 8.71
C GLU A 99 18.81 6.88 8.31
N SER A 100 17.87 6.22 8.96
CA SER A 100 17.43 4.89 8.56
C SER A 100 17.11 4.94 7.05
N ASN A 101 17.95 4.33 6.21
CA ASN A 101 17.71 4.19 4.78
C ASN A 101 16.58 3.17 4.57
N ILE A 102 15.38 3.49 5.05
CA ILE A 102 14.16 2.90 4.54
C ILE A 102 14.08 3.40 3.11
N VAL A 103 14.51 2.57 2.17
CA VAL A 103 14.22 2.80 0.75
C VAL A 103 12.71 2.59 0.63
N PRO A 104 11.93 3.66 0.40
CA PRO A 104 10.48 3.52 0.32
C PRO A 104 10.15 2.67 -0.90
N ARG A 105 9.17 1.78 -0.78
CA ARG A 105 8.69 0.95 -1.87
C ARG A 105 7.45 1.55 -2.50
N LEU A 106 7.24 1.25 -3.78
CA LEU A 106 6.00 1.61 -4.44
C LEU A 106 4.86 0.77 -3.87
N PRO A 107 3.67 1.36 -3.68
CA PRO A 107 2.53 0.62 -3.18
C PRO A 107 1.94 -0.30 -4.25
N ILE A 108 1.50 -1.49 -3.84
CA ILE A 108 0.67 -2.37 -4.68
C ILE A 108 -0.71 -1.71 -4.84
N PRO A 109 -1.18 -1.48 -6.08
CA PRO A 109 -2.48 -0.87 -6.30
C PRO A 109 -3.62 -1.88 -6.15
N LEU A 110 -4.65 -1.51 -5.39
CA LEU A 110 -5.95 -2.18 -5.36
C LEU A 110 -6.85 -1.42 -6.33
N MET A 111 -7.02 -1.94 -7.54
CA MET A 111 -7.70 -1.24 -8.63
C MET A 111 -9.15 -1.67 -8.73
N ASN A 112 -10.09 -0.79 -8.35
CA ASN A 112 -11.52 -1.02 -8.54
C ASN A 112 -11.86 -1.09 -10.03
N ILE A 113 -12.32 -2.25 -10.52
CA ILE A 113 -12.67 -2.44 -11.93
C ILE A 113 -14.13 -2.78 -12.17
N LEU A 114 -14.87 -3.19 -11.13
CA LEU A 114 -16.31 -3.43 -11.16
C LEU A 114 -16.92 -2.88 -9.87
N ASN A 115 -18.01 -2.13 -10.02
CA ASN A 115 -18.72 -1.47 -8.94
C ASN A 115 -20.10 -2.08 -8.73
N GLY A 116 -20.53 -2.06 -7.47
CA GLY A 116 -21.91 -2.21 -7.03
C GLY A 116 -22.25 -1.14 -6.00
N GLY A 117 -23.14 -1.48 -5.07
CA GLY A 117 -23.49 -0.71 -3.89
C GLY A 117 -23.87 0.74 -4.16
N ALA A 118 -23.63 1.60 -3.17
CA ALA A 118 -23.96 3.03 -3.22
C ALA A 118 -23.21 3.81 -4.32
N HIS A 119 -22.14 3.26 -4.88
CA HIS A 119 -21.34 3.90 -5.93
C HIS A 119 -22.05 3.92 -7.29
N THR A 120 -23.10 3.12 -7.49
CA THR A 120 -23.76 2.99 -8.80
C THR A 120 -25.25 2.68 -8.69
N ALA A 121 -26.01 2.95 -9.76
CA ALA A 121 -27.38 2.46 -9.89
C ALA A 121 -27.37 1.04 -10.49
N SER A 122 -26.80 0.07 -9.77
CA SER A 122 -26.83 -1.36 -10.12
C SER A 122 -27.52 -2.17 -9.02
N ASN A 123 -27.81 -3.44 -9.29
CA ASN A 123 -28.39 -4.38 -8.32
C ASN A 123 -27.33 -5.22 -7.57
N VAL A 124 -26.06 -4.84 -7.63
CA VAL A 124 -24.94 -5.52 -6.98
C VAL A 124 -24.79 -4.95 -5.57
N ASP A 125 -24.74 -5.78 -4.54
CA ASP A 125 -24.68 -5.31 -3.14
C ASP A 125 -23.25 -4.89 -2.75
N ILE A 126 -22.24 -5.68 -3.14
CA ILE A 126 -20.82 -5.41 -2.88
C ILE A 126 -20.39 -4.14 -3.63
N GLN A 127 -19.77 -3.21 -2.92
CA GLN A 127 -19.44 -1.89 -3.43
C GLN A 127 -18.33 -1.92 -4.50
N GLU A 128 -17.22 -2.62 -4.25
CA GLU A 128 -16.10 -2.67 -5.20
C GLU A 128 -15.50 -4.07 -5.33
N PHE A 129 -15.23 -4.45 -6.58
CA PHE A 129 -14.42 -5.61 -6.94
C PHE A 129 -13.13 -5.10 -7.60
N MET A 130 -12.03 -5.40 -6.93
CA MET A 130 -10.71 -4.87 -7.25
C MET A 130 -9.78 -5.96 -7.77
N VAL A 131 -8.86 -5.58 -8.65
CA VAL A 131 -7.71 -6.41 -9.01
C VAL A 131 -6.44 -5.92 -8.32
N VAL A 132 -5.61 -6.86 -7.91
CA VAL A 132 -4.38 -6.63 -7.13
C VAL A 132 -3.20 -7.26 -7.90
N PRO A 133 -2.50 -6.51 -8.77
CA PRO A 133 -1.36 -7.02 -9.53
C PRO A 133 -0.09 -7.04 -8.68
N HIS A 134 0.09 -8.09 -7.89
CA HIS A 134 1.18 -8.20 -6.90
C HIS A 134 2.36 -9.09 -7.34
N GLY A 135 2.19 -9.94 -8.36
CA GLY A 135 3.22 -10.90 -8.79
C GLY A 135 4.19 -10.37 -9.85
N PHE A 136 4.59 -9.10 -9.76
CA PHE A 136 5.49 -8.44 -10.73
C PHE A 136 6.71 -7.86 -10.02
N ASP A 137 7.83 -7.70 -10.73
CA ASP A 137 9.05 -7.14 -10.14
C ASP A 137 9.08 -5.60 -10.09
N GLY A 138 8.20 -4.95 -10.88
CA GLY A 138 8.19 -3.50 -11.07
C GLY A 138 6.77 -2.92 -11.17
N PHE A 139 6.58 -1.73 -10.61
CA PHE A 139 5.28 -1.05 -10.59
C PHE A 139 4.72 -0.80 -12.00
N HIS A 140 5.58 -0.45 -12.97
CA HIS A 140 5.15 -0.26 -14.36
C HIS A 140 4.45 -1.50 -14.94
N ASP A 141 5.00 -2.70 -14.71
CA ASP A 141 4.42 -3.94 -15.20
C ASP A 141 3.16 -4.34 -14.43
N ALA A 142 3.15 -4.14 -13.11
CA ALA A 142 1.96 -4.33 -12.29
C ALA A 142 0.80 -3.41 -12.74
N LEU A 143 1.08 -2.13 -12.95
CA LEU A 143 0.10 -1.16 -13.42
C LEU A 143 -0.45 -1.53 -14.80
N ARG A 144 0.44 -1.87 -15.74
CA ARG A 144 0.06 -2.31 -17.08
C ARG A 144 -0.83 -3.55 -17.03
N ALA A 145 -0.51 -4.52 -16.18
CA ALA A 145 -1.31 -5.72 -16.01
C ALA A 145 -2.72 -5.42 -15.48
N GLY A 146 -2.85 -4.53 -14.49
CA GLY A 146 -4.16 -4.05 -14.04
C GLY A 146 -4.96 -3.35 -15.15
N VAL A 147 -4.32 -2.53 -15.98
CA VAL A 147 -4.94 -1.83 -17.12
C VAL A 147 -5.42 -2.81 -18.20
N GLU A 148 -4.59 -3.80 -18.55
CA GLU A 148 -4.93 -4.85 -19.52
C GLU A 148 -6.14 -5.67 -19.04
N THR A 149 -6.17 -6.04 -17.75
CA THR A 149 -7.30 -6.71 -17.10
C THR A 149 -8.58 -5.86 -17.09
N TYR A 150 -8.49 -4.56 -16.81
CA TYR A 150 -9.64 -3.65 -16.91
C TYR A 150 -10.24 -3.64 -18.33
N HIS A 151 -9.40 -3.62 -19.36
CA HIS A 151 -9.87 -3.67 -20.75
C HIS A 151 -10.37 -5.06 -21.17
N ALA A 152 -9.84 -6.14 -20.60
CA ALA A 152 -10.38 -7.49 -20.77
C ALA A 152 -11.78 -7.60 -20.15
N LEU A 153 -11.98 -7.09 -18.93
CA LEU A 153 -13.29 -7.06 -18.27
C LEU A 153 -14.34 -6.32 -19.11
N LYS A 154 -13.97 -5.18 -19.72
CA LYS A 154 -14.84 -4.47 -20.65
C LYS A 154 -15.34 -5.36 -21.80
N LYS A 155 -14.47 -6.22 -22.35
CA LYS A 155 -14.83 -7.15 -23.44
C LYS A 155 -15.72 -8.28 -22.92
N VAL A 156 -15.37 -8.86 -21.77
CA VAL A 156 -16.13 -9.90 -21.05
C VAL A 156 -17.58 -9.44 -20.80
N LEU A 157 -17.76 -8.25 -20.23
CA LEU A 157 -19.08 -7.68 -19.97
C LEU A 157 -19.84 -7.37 -21.27
N LYS A 158 -19.15 -6.84 -22.29
CA LYS A 158 -19.77 -6.54 -23.59
C LYS A 158 -20.28 -7.80 -24.29
N ALA A 159 -19.51 -8.89 -24.25
CA ALA A 159 -19.88 -10.16 -24.86
C ALA A 159 -21.14 -10.76 -24.23
N ARG A 160 -21.37 -10.50 -22.94
CA ARG A 160 -22.55 -10.94 -22.18
C ARG A 160 -23.74 -9.97 -22.26
N GLY A 161 -23.58 -8.82 -22.92
CA GLY A 161 -24.62 -7.79 -22.94
C GLY A 161 -24.79 -7.04 -21.62
N LEU A 162 -23.82 -7.15 -20.71
CA LEU A 162 -23.83 -6.54 -19.36
C LEU A 162 -23.06 -5.22 -19.30
N LEU A 163 -22.38 -4.83 -20.39
CA LEU A 163 -21.58 -3.60 -20.39
C LEU A 163 -22.48 -2.37 -20.23
N GLY A 164 -22.50 -1.83 -19.02
CA GLY A 164 -23.16 -0.58 -18.66
C GLY A 164 -22.23 0.64 -18.68
N GLY A 165 -22.50 1.56 -17.76
CA GLY A 165 -21.69 2.74 -17.50
C GLY A 165 -20.44 2.44 -16.68
N ILE A 166 -19.75 3.52 -16.31
CA ILE A 166 -18.69 3.49 -15.29
C ILE A 166 -19.18 4.26 -14.06
N GLY A 167 -18.84 3.76 -12.87
CA GLY A 167 -19.12 4.43 -11.60
C GLY A 167 -18.19 5.62 -11.34
N ASP A 168 -18.35 6.24 -10.17
CA ASP A 168 -17.57 7.43 -9.77
C ASP A 168 -16.05 7.17 -9.74
N GLU A 169 -15.66 5.93 -9.47
CA GLU A 169 -14.26 5.48 -9.35
C GLU A 169 -13.73 4.85 -10.64
N GLY A 170 -14.54 4.85 -11.71
CA GLY A 170 -14.14 4.43 -13.06
C GLY A 170 -14.30 2.94 -13.38
N GLY A 171 -14.63 2.09 -12.39
CA GLY A 171 -14.99 0.69 -12.60
C GLY A 171 -16.33 0.55 -13.34
N PHE A 172 -16.56 -0.58 -14.00
CA PHE A 172 -17.83 -0.84 -14.70
C PHE A 172 -18.97 -1.12 -13.71
N ALA A 173 -20.18 -0.74 -14.08
CA ALA A 173 -21.38 -0.91 -13.24
C ALA A 173 -22.44 -1.77 -13.94
N PRO A 174 -22.23 -3.09 -14.07
CA PRO A 174 -23.23 -4.00 -14.63
C PRO A 174 -24.34 -4.33 -13.62
N ASP A 175 -25.50 -4.73 -14.12
CA ASP A 175 -26.43 -5.51 -13.31
C ASP A 175 -25.99 -6.99 -13.34
N LEU A 176 -25.98 -7.65 -12.19
CA LEU A 176 -25.54 -9.04 -12.02
C LEU A 176 -26.66 -9.90 -11.39
N ASP A 177 -26.66 -11.20 -11.66
CA ASP A 177 -27.64 -12.09 -11.02
C ASP A 177 -27.30 -12.32 -9.54
N THR A 178 -26.00 -12.39 -9.21
CA THR A 178 -25.48 -12.48 -7.84
C THR A 178 -24.17 -11.70 -7.70
N ASN A 179 -23.76 -11.41 -6.47
CA ASN A 179 -22.45 -10.81 -6.19
C ASN A 179 -21.29 -11.74 -6.60
N GLU A 180 -21.47 -13.06 -6.49
CA GLU A 180 -20.47 -14.04 -6.93
C GLU A 180 -20.22 -13.98 -8.44
N ASP A 181 -21.22 -13.61 -9.25
CA ASP A 181 -21.00 -13.39 -10.68
C ASP A 181 -19.97 -12.27 -10.95
N GLY A 182 -19.88 -11.28 -10.06
CA GLY A 182 -18.87 -10.23 -10.11
C GLY A 182 -17.46 -10.80 -9.94
N LEU A 183 -17.26 -11.68 -8.95
CA LEU A 183 -16.01 -12.43 -8.74
C LEU A 183 -15.66 -13.26 -9.98
N ARG A 184 -16.64 -13.99 -10.53
CA ARG A 184 -16.46 -14.82 -11.73
C ARG A 184 -16.02 -14.00 -12.94
N TYR A 185 -16.62 -12.84 -13.17
CA TYR A 185 -16.25 -11.98 -14.31
C TYR A 185 -14.90 -11.29 -14.13
N VAL A 186 -14.53 -10.93 -12.90
CA VAL A 186 -13.18 -10.41 -12.61
C VAL A 186 -12.13 -11.51 -12.82
N LEU A 187 -12.37 -12.73 -12.34
CA LEU A 187 -11.48 -13.86 -12.54
C LEU A 187 -11.29 -14.16 -14.04
N GLU A 188 -12.38 -14.24 -14.80
CA GLU A 188 -12.33 -14.43 -16.26
C GLU A 188 -11.57 -13.29 -16.96
N ALA A 189 -11.72 -12.04 -16.50
CA ALA A 189 -10.99 -10.92 -17.06
C ALA A 189 -9.47 -11.01 -16.83
N ILE A 190 -9.04 -11.53 -15.67
CA ILE A 190 -7.62 -11.79 -15.38
C ILE A 190 -7.08 -12.84 -16.36
N GLU A 191 -7.82 -13.93 -16.57
CA GLU A 191 -7.44 -15.01 -17.49
C GLU A 191 -7.41 -14.56 -18.95
N GLU A 192 -8.43 -13.81 -19.40
CA GLU A 192 -8.52 -13.27 -20.77
C GLU A 192 -7.46 -12.20 -21.05
N ALA A 193 -6.96 -11.51 -20.02
CA ALA A 193 -5.81 -10.63 -20.13
C ALA A 193 -4.47 -11.40 -20.22
N GLY A 194 -4.47 -12.72 -19.98
CA GLY A 194 -3.31 -13.58 -20.09
C GLY A 194 -2.45 -13.64 -18.83
N TYR A 195 -3.02 -13.32 -17.66
CA TYR A 195 -2.33 -13.37 -16.37
C TYR A 195 -2.79 -14.57 -15.53
N ALA A 196 -1.88 -15.10 -14.71
CA ALA A 196 -2.20 -16.18 -13.77
C ALA A 196 -2.95 -15.65 -12.54
N PRO A 197 -4.21 -16.07 -12.29
CA PRO A 197 -4.93 -15.69 -11.08
C PRO A 197 -4.25 -16.21 -9.81
N GLY A 198 -4.21 -15.40 -8.76
CA GLY A 198 -3.57 -15.73 -7.49
C GLY A 198 -2.05 -15.55 -7.48
N ASP A 199 -1.36 -15.94 -8.55
CA ASP A 199 0.10 -15.81 -8.66
C ASP A 199 0.53 -14.41 -9.14
N GLN A 200 -0.11 -13.89 -10.19
CA GLN A 200 0.23 -12.57 -10.76
C GLN A 200 -0.78 -11.50 -10.37
N ILE A 201 -2.07 -11.82 -10.43
CA ILE A 201 -3.16 -10.91 -10.09
C ILE A 201 -4.16 -11.63 -9.19
N SER A 202 -4.47 -11.03 -8.05
CA SER A 202 -5.50 -11.49 -7.12
C SER A 202 -6.70 -10.54 -7.11
N ILE A 203 -7.75 -10.93 -6.38
CA ILE A 203 -8.95 -10.12 -6.19
C ILE A 203 -8.93 -9.49 -4.79
N ALA A 204 -9.45 -8.27 -4.68
CA ALA A 204 -9.82 -7.66 -3.42
C ALA A 204 -11.27 -7.16 -3.48
N LEU A 205 -11.93 -7.10 -2.33
CA LEU A 205 -13.30 -6.62 -2.21
C LEU A 205 -13.35 -5.43 -1.25
N ASP A 206 -14.23 -4.49 -1.57
CA ASP A 206 -14.81 -3.57 -0.60
C ASP A 206 -16.30 -3.89 -0.53
N CYS A 207 -16.70 -4.52 0.58
CA CYS A 207 -18.07 -4.92 0.77
C CYS A 207 -18.95 -3.72 1.13
N ALA A 208 -18.41 -2.73 1.87
CA ALA A 208 -19.19 -1.66 2.49
C ALA A 208 -20.47 -2.19 3.17
N ALA A 209 -20.33 -3.25 3.98
CA ALA A 209 -21.48 -4.05 4.43
C ALA A 209 -22.50 -3.28 5.28
N GLN A 210 -22.12 -2.13 5.82
CA GLN A 210 -23.03 -1.20 6.49
C GLN A 210 -24.18 -0.74 5.56
N GLU A 211 -23.95 -0.64 4.26
CA GLU A 211 -24.95 -0.18 3.27
C GLU A 211 -26.09 -1.17 3.04
N PHE A 212 -25.84 -2.45 3.32
CA PHE A 212 -26.85 -3.51 3.23
C PHE A 212 -27.17 -4.14 4.60
N PHE A 213 -26.85 -3.45 5.69
CA PHE A 213 -27.20 -3.86 7.04
C PHE A 213 -28.41 -3.05 7.56
N ASP A 214 -29.45 -3.73 8.03
CA ASP A 214 -30.68 -3.07 8.52
C ASP A 214 -30.69 -2.80 10.04
N GLY A 215 -29.61 -3.16 10.73
CA GLY A 215 -29.48 -3.10 12.19
C GLY A 215 -29.63 -4.45 12.90
N ASP A 216 -30.07 -5.49 12.20
CA ASP A 216 -30.21 -6.85 12.71
C ASP A 216 -29.62 -7.89 11.74
N HIS A 217 -29.89 -7.77 10.43
CA HIS A 217 -29.43 -8.69 9.38
C HIS A 217 -28.77 -7.95 8.20
N TYR A 218 -27.89 -8.67 7.51
CA TYR A 218 -27.28 -8.27 6.25
C TYR A 218 -28.12 -8.79 5.08
N HIS A 219 -28.44 -7.92 4.12
CA HIS A 219 -29.27 -8.20 2.95
C HIS A 219 -28.41 -8.33 1.70
N ILE A 220 -28.10 -9.56 1.27
CA ILE A 220 -27.21 -9.80 0.12
C ILE A 220 -27.75 -10.91 -0.79
N ASP A 221 -27.77 -10.68 -2.10
CA ASP A 221 -28.41 -11.55 -3.10
C ASP A 221 -29.88 -11.91 -2.76
N GLY A 222 -30.60 -10.98 -2.11
CA GLY A 222 -31.96 -11.22 -1.64
C GLY A 222 -32.08 -12.20 -0.45
N ARG A 223 -30.97 -12.50 0.25
CA ARG A 223 -30.93 -13.30 1.48
C ARG A 223 -30.75 -12.38 2.69
N GLU A 224 -31.36 -12.77 3.81
CA GLU A 224 -31.11 -12.17 5.12
C GLU A 224 -30.13 -13.05 5.88
N LEU A 225 -28.96 -12.51 6.23
CA LEU A 225 -27.88 -13.24 6.89
C LEU A 225 -27.50 -12.57 8.22
N THR A 226 -27.19 -13.36 9.23
CA THR A 226 -26.46 -12.85 10.41
C THR A 226 -25.00 -12.57 10.07
N GLY A 227 -24.27 -11.82 10.90
CA GLY A 227 -22.85 -11.57 10.68
C GLY A 227 -22.01 -12.85 10.56
N THR A 228 -22.28 -13.88 11.37
CA THR A 228 -21.61 -15.19 11.22
C THR A 228 -21.90 -15.83 9.85
N GLN A 229 -23.15 -15.81 9.38
CA GLN A 229 -23.53 -16.39 8.09
C GLN A 229 -22.94 -15.61 6.90
N LEU A 230 -22.82 -14.29 7.03
CA LEU A 230 -22.12 -13.47 6.04
C LEU A 230 -20.63 -13.79 6.03
N GLY A 231 -20.01 -13.98 7.19
CA GLY A 231 -18.63 -14.47 7.30
C GLY A 231 -18.45 -15.86 6.65
N ASP A 232 -19.40 -16.77 6.83
CA ASP A 232 -19.37 -18.09 6.18
C ASP A 232 -19.43 -17.97 4.65
N LEU A 233 -20.26 -17.07 4.12
CA LEU A 233 -20.31 -16.77 2.69
C LEU A 233 -18.97 -16.25 2.16
N TYR A 234 -18.31 -15.34 2.89
CA TYR A 234 -16.97 -14.89 2.52
C TYR A 234 -15.96 -16.04 2.56
N SER A 235 -15.96 -16.88 3.59
CA SER A 235 -15.10 -18.07 3.66
C SER A 235 -15.30 -18.99 2.46
N GLU A 236 -16.53 -19.21 1.99
CA GLU A 236 -16.81 -19.96 0.77
C GLU A 236 -16.19 -19.29 -0.48
N TRP A 237 -16.30 -17.96 -0.60
CA TRP A 237 -15.65 -17.22 -1.70
C TRP A 237 -14.12 -17.29 -1.62
N LEU A 238 -13.52 -17.29 -0.43
CA LEU A 238 -12.08 -17.43 -0.26
C LEU A 238 -11.57 -18.80 -0.74
N GLU A 239 -12.41 -19.85 -0.75
CA GLU A 239 -12.07 -21.17 -1.32
C GLU A 239 -12.16 -21.19 -2.85
N GLY A 240 -13.12 -20.46 -3.43
CA GLY A 240 -13.39 -20.46 -4.86
C GLY A 240 -12.55 -19.48 -5.67
N TYR A 241 -12.10 -18.38 -5.05
CA TYR A 241 -11.50 -17.24 -5.75
C TYR A 241 -10.19 -16.80 -5.09
N PRO A 242 -9.22 -16.25 -5.85
CA PRO A 242 -7.94 -15.77 -5.33
C PRO A 242 -8.09 -14.41 -4.62
N ILE A 243 -8.97 -14.34 -3.63
CA ILE A 243 -9.23 -13.13 -2.83
C ILE A 243 -8.14 -13.01 -1.77
N VAL A 244 -7.45 -11.86 -1.76
CA VAL A 244 -6.36 -11.59 -0.81
C VAL A 244 -6.67 -10.46 0.16
N SER A 245 -7.75 -9.70 -0.07
CA SER A 245 -8.17 -8.61 0.80
C SER A 245 -9.68 -8.41 0.77
N ILE A 246 -10.29 -8.18 1.93
CA ILE A 246 -11.70 -7.79 2.10
C ILE A 246 -11.75 -6.57 3.02
N GLU A 247 -12.33 -5.49 2.50
CA GLU A 247 -12.59 -4.23 3.20
C GLU A 247 -14.05 -4.16 3.64
N ASP A 248 -14.25 -3.67 4.88
CA ASP A 248 -15.56 -3.50 5.54
C ASP A 248 -16.54 -4.69 5.35
N PRO A 249 -16.14 -5.93 5.74
CA PRO A 249 -16.97 -7.12 5.61
C PRO A 249 -18.28 -7.07 6.42
N PHE A 250 -18.35 -6.26 7.48
CA PHE A 250 -19.50 -6.14 8.38
C PHE A 250 -19.79 -4.68 8.70
N GLY A 251 -20.95 -4.41 9.32
CA GLY A 251 -21.33 -3.06 9.77
C GLY A 251 -20.32 -2.44 10.73
N GLU A 252 -20.26 -1.11 10.79
CA GLU A 252 -19.20 -0.37 11.51
C GLU A 252 -19.25 -0.55 13.04
N ASP A 253 -20.38 -1.04 13.56
CA ASP A 253 -20.64 -1.32 14.97
C ASP A 253 -20.76 -2.83 15.30
N ASP A 254 -20.60 -3.72 14.32
CA ASP A 254 -20.69 -5.18 14.51
C ASP A 254 -19.33 -5.82 14.88
N TRP A 255 -18.71 -5.30 15.94
CA TRP A 255 -17.36 -5.67 16.37
C TRP A 255 -17.19 -7.18 16.63
N ASP A 256 -18.24 -7.84 17.09
CA ASP A 256 -18.22 -9.28 17.36
C ASP A 256 -18.03 -10.10 16.08
N SER A 257 -18.75 -9.76 15.00
CA SER A 257 -18.60 -10.45 13.70
C SER A 257 -17.25 -10.16 13.06
N TRP A 258 -16.75 -8.93 13.18
CA TRP A 258 -15.40 -8.58 12.73
C TRP A 258 -14.31 -9.42 13.42
N SER A 259 -14.33 -9.51 14.76
CA SER A 259 -13.35 -10.29 15.52
C SER A 259 -13.50 -11.80 15.27
N GLU A 260 -14.73 -12.32 15.13
CA GLU A 260 -14.96 -13.74 14.77
C GLU A 260 -14.34 -14.08 13.42
N PHE A 261 -14.65 -13.29 12.39
CA PHE A 261 -14.15 -13.53 11.04
C PHE A 261 -12.64 -13.36 10.94
N THR A 262 -12.08 -12.33 11.59
CA THR A 262 -10.62 -12.12 11.60
C THR A 262 -9.89 -13.24 12.31
N ALA A 263 -10.41 -13.75 13.43
CA ALA A 263 -9.85 -14.92 14.11
C ALA A 263 -9.89 -16.17 13.24
N ARG A 264 -10.94 -16.33 12.43
CA ARG A 264 -11.13 -17.47 11.52
C ARG A 264 -10.25 -17.37 10.27
N GLU A 265 -10.30 -16.26 9.54
CA GLU A 265 -9.76 -16.13 8.17
C GLU A 265 -8.58 -15.14 8.05
N GLY A 266 -8.31 -14.29 9.04
CA GLY A 266 -7.29 -13.23 8.97
C GLY A 266 -5.85 -13.71 8.75
N HIS A 267 -5.61 -15.01 8.91
CA HIS A 267 -4.33 -15.66 8.61
C HIS A 267 -4.08 -15.86 7.10
N ARG A 268 -5.14 -15.88 6.27
CA ARG A 268 -5.07 -16.09 4.81
C ARG A 268 -5.58 -14.91 3.98
N VAL A 269 -6.44 -14.06 4.53
CA VAL A 269 -6.95 -12.85 3.86
C VAL A 269 -6.64 -11.60 4.68
N GLN A 270 -6.30 -10.50 4.01
CA GLN A 270 -6.23 -9.20 4.65
C GLN A 270 -7.65 -8.69 4.94
N VAL A 271 -7.99 -8.52 6.22
CA VAL A 271 -9.22 -7.83 6.65
C VAL A 271 -8.91 -6.36 6.88
N VAL A 272 -9.52 -5.46 6.12
CA VAL A 272 -9.28 -4.00 6.13
C VAL A 272 -10.46 -3.29 6.76
N GLY A 273 -10.19 -2.46 7.79
CA GLY A 273 -11.17 -1.53 8.33
C GLY A 273 -11.09 -0.15 7.70
N ASP A 274 -12.19 0.34 7.13
CA ASP A 274 -12.41 1.74 6.76
C ASP A 274 -13.42 2.40 7.70
N ASP A 275 -14.71 2.12 7.59
CA ASP A 275 -15.75 2.79 8.40
C ASP A 275 -15.64 2.43 9.88
N ILE A 276 -15.22 1.20 10.21
CA ILE A 276 -14.98 0.80 11.60
C ILE A 276 -13.87 1.62 12.27
N TYR A 277 -12.96 2.26 11.52
CA TYR A 277 -11.87 3.06 12.07
C TYR A 277 -11.93 4.54 11.72
N VAL A 278 -12.46 4.92 10.55
CA VAL A 278 -12.49 6.28 9.99
C VAL A 278 -11.18 7.05 10.16
N THR A 279 -10.04 6.37 9.92
CA THR A 279 -8.69 6.92 10.17
C THR A 279 -8.54 7.54 11.56
N ASN A 280 -9.24 7.01 12.58
CA ASN A 280 -9.28 7.54 13.94
C ASN A 280 -8.44 6.68 14.89
N PRO A 281 -7.46 7.27 15.62
CA PRO A 281 -6.56 6.52 16.47
C PRO A 281 -7.25 5.80 17.64
N LEU A 282 -8.39 6.31 18.14
CA LEU A 282 -9.13 5.67 19.24
C LEU A 282 -9.86 4.41 18.77
N ARG A 283 -10.51 4.48 17.60
CA ARG A 283 -11.18 3.30 17.01
C ARG A 283 -10.15 2.26 16.58
N LEU A 284 -9.03 2.70 15.99
CA LEU A 284 -7.91 1.80 15.67
C LEU A 284 -7.34 1.13 16.92
N GLN A 285 -7.16 1.86 18.05
CA GLN A 285 -6.69 1.24 19.30
C GLN A 285 -7.60 0.11 19.74
N ARG A 286 -8.92 0.32 19.67
CA ARG A 286 -9.89 -0.72 20.00
C ARG A 286 -9.74 -1.93 19.09
N GLY A 287 -9.61 -1.71 17.78
CA GLY A 287 -9.40 -2.79 16.81
C GLY A 287 -8.12 -3.59 17.05
N ILE A 288 -7.06 -2.94 17.53
CA ILE A 288 -5.81 -3.59 17.94
C ILE A 288 -6.02 -4.40 19.22
N ASP A 289 -6.72 -3.85 20.21
CA ASP A 289 -6.93 -4.51 21.51
C ASP A 289 -7.88 -5.71 21.41
N GLU A 290 -8.80 -5.71 20.44
CA GLU A 290 -9.84 -6.72 20.21
C GLU A 290 -9.55 -7.65 19.01
N ASP A 291 -8.36 -7.56 18.39
CA ASP A 291 -7.94 -8.35 17.22
C ASP A 291 -8.99 -8.34 16.07
N THR A 292 -9.59 -7.18 15.83
CA THR A 292 -10.80 -7.03 14.99
C THR A 292 -10.52 -7.07 13.49
N SER A 293 -9.30 -6.72 13.05
CA SER A 293 -8.89 -6.76 11.64
C SER A 293 -7.37 -6.86 11.52
N THR A 294 -6.84 -6.85 10.29
CA THR A 294 -5.38 -6.98 10.03
C THR A 294 -4.80 -5.75 9.33
N ALA A 295 -5.64 -4.81 8.92
CA ALA A 295 -5.28 -3.66 8.14
C ALA A 295 -6.25 -2.49 8.34
N ILE A 296 -5.77 -1.29 8.07
CA ILE A 296 -6.58 -0.07 8.09
C ILE A 296 -6.49 0.65 6.74
N LEU A 297 -7.63 1.12 6.26
CA LEU A 297 -7.71 2.06 5.16
C LEU A 297 -7.46 3.48 5.68
N ILE A 298 -6.53 4.20 5.04
CA ILE A 298 -6.11 5.53 5.46
C ILE A 298 -6.66 6.56 4.47
N LYS A 299 -7.61 7.36 4.93
CA LYS A 299 -8.18 8.49 4.19
C LYS A 299 -7.83 9.79 4.92
N PRO A 300 -6.83 10.57 4.45
CA PRO A 300 -6.35 11.75 5.17
C PRO A 300 -7.43 12.77 5.53
N ASN A 301 -8.49 12.86 4.71
CA ASN A 301 -9.59 13.78 4.95
C ASN A 301 -10.57 13.34 6.06
N GLN A 302 -10.56 12.07 6.49
CA GLN A 302 -11.37 11.61 7.63
C GLN A 302 -10.84 12.16 8.96
N ILE A 303 -9.51 12.23 9.11
CA ILE A 303 -8.86 12.79 10.33
C ILE A 303 -8.52 14.27 10.20
N GLY A 304 -8.27 14.74 8.96
CA GLY A 304 -8.24 16.16 8.62
C GLY A 304 -6.87 16.82 8.59
N THR A 305 -5.82 16.20 9.14
CA THR A 305 -4.44 16.72 9.06
C THR A 305 -3.41 15.66 8.68
N VAL A 306 -2.33 16.08 8.02
CA VAL A 306 -1.21 15.19 7.68
C VAL A 306 -0.54 14.63 8.93
N SER A 307 -0.37 15.44 9.98
CA SER A 307 0.25 14.99 11.23
C SER A 307 -0.53 13.85 11.88
N GLU A 308 -1.85 14.00 12.03
CA GLU A 308 -2.70 12.96 12.62
C GLU A 308 -2.80 11.72 11.71
N THR A 309 -2.80 11.92 10.39
CA THR A 309 -2.71 10.81 9.42
C THR A 309 -1.43 9.99 9.63
N LEU A 310 -0.28 10.66 9.78
CA LEU A 310 1.01 9.99 10.04
C LEU A 310 1.03 9.28 11.40
N GLU A 311 0.42 9.86 12.44
CA GLU A 311 0.28 9.22 13.75
C GLU A 311 -0.50 7.90 13.64
N VAL A 312 -1.60 7.88 12.89
CA VAL A 312 -2.41 6.66 12.66
C VAL A 312 -1.63 5.62 11.86
N ILE A 313 -0.92 6.03 10.80
CA ILE A 313 -0.06 5.12 10.02
C ILE A 313 1.02 4.49 10.90
N ILE A 314 1.70 5.29 11.72
CA ILE A 314 2.75 4.81 12.64
C ILE A 314 2.14 3.84 13.66
N MET A 315 1.00 4.20 14.24
CA MET A 315 0.28 3.37 15.20
C MET A 315 -0.09 2.00 14.62
N ALA A 316 -0.66 1.97 13.41
CA ALA A 316 -1.00 0.73 12.73
C ALA A 316 0.25 -0.16 12.55
N LYS A 317 1.32 0.41 11.99
CA LYS A 317 2.56 -0.33 11.70
C LYS A 317 3.25 -0.87 12.94
N LEU A 318 3.30 -0.09 14.03
CA LEU A 318 3.89 -0.55 15.29
C LEU A 318 3.13 -1.71 15.93
N ASN A 319 1.86 -1.89 15.60
CA ASN A 319 1.03 -3.00 16.06
C ASN A 319 0.82 -4.09 15.00
N GLY A 320 1.63 -4.10 13.94
CA GLY A 320 1.59 -5.15 12.91
C GLY A 320 0.44 -5.04 11.91
N PHE A 321 -0.36 -3.98 11.96
CA PHE A 321 -1.39 -3.72 10.95
C PHE A 321 -0.76 -3.28 9.63
N ARG A 322 -1.35 -3.74 8.53
CA ARG A 322 -1.06 -3.21 7.19
C ARG A 322 -1.82 -1.89 6.99
N THR A 323 -1.28 -1.04 6.13
CA THR A 323 -1.87 0.28 5.81
C THR A 323 -2.16 0.35 4.33
N VAL A 324 -3.38 0.75 3.96
CA VAL A 324 -3.78 0.98 2.57
C VAL A 324 -4.11 2.46 2.43
N ILE A 325 -3.29 3.23 1.70
CA ILE A 325 -3.60 4.65 1.47
C ILE A 325 -4.73 4.74 0.45
N SER A 326 -5.78 5.50 0.75
CA SER A 326 -6.99 5.49 -0.06
C SER A 326 -7.41 6.88 -0.55
N HIS A 327 -8.03 6.88 -1.73
CA HIS A 327 -8.76 8.01 -2.28
C HIS A 327 -10.15 8.18 -1.62
N ARG A 328 -10.97 9.07 -2.18
CA ARG A 328 -12.43 9.15 -1.92
C ARG A 328 -13.20 9.04 -3.23
N SER A 329 -14.47 8.64 -3.17
CA SER A 329 -15.34 8.58 -4.37
C SER A 329 -15.43 9.95 -5.06
N GLY A 330 -15.44 11.05 -4.32
CA GLY A 330 -15.23 12.41 -4.85
C GLY A 330 -13.76 12.81 -4.84
N GLU A 331 -13.11 12.87 -6.02
CA GLU A 331 -11.69 13.23 -6.16
C GLU A 331 -11.44 14.37 -7.16
N THR A 332 -10.21 14.87 -7.11
CA THR A 332 -9.62 15.87 -8.01
C THR A 332 -8.40 15.28 -8.72
N SER A 333 -7.69 16.09 -9.50
CA SER A 333 -6.42 15.69 -10.12
C SER A 333 -5.23 15.70 -9.16
N ASP A 334 -5.40 16.13 -7.91
CA ASP A 334 -4.37 16.08 -6.87
C ASP A 334 -3.85 14.66 -6.70
N ASP A 335 -2.54 14.45 -6.59
CA ASP A 335 -1.90 13.14 -6.51
C ASP A 335 -1.16 12.89 -5.19
N PHE A 336 -1.46 13.70 -4.15
CA PHE A 336 -0.78 13.69 -2.86
C PHE A 336 -0.72 12.30 -2.22
N ILE A 337 -1.80 11.52 -2.31
CA ILE A 337 -1.87 10.18 -1.73
C ILE A 337 -0.83 9.20 -2.32
N SER A 338 -0.37 9.42 -3.56
CA SER A 338 0.72 8.65 -4.18
C SER A 338 2.04 8.87 -3.45
N THR A 339 2.33 10.14 -3.19
CA THR A 339 3.52 10.59 -2.44
C THR A 339 3.44 10.10 -1.00
N LEU A 340 2.27 10.22 -0.36
CA LEU A 340 2.04 9.72 0.99
C LEU A 340 2.27 8.20 1.07
N ALA A 341 1.70 7.42 0.16
CA ALA A 341 1.86 5.97 0.12
C ALA A 341 3.32 5.55 -0.03
N PHE A 342 4.04 6.18 -0.96
CA PHE A 342 5.46 5.93 -1.19
C PHE A 342 6.30 6.28 0.05
N TRP A 343 6.30 7.53 0.51
CA TRP A 343 7.19 7.99 1.57
C TRP A 343 6.88 7.42 2.94
N THR A 344 5.64 7.01 3.19
CA THR A 344 5.30 6.28 4.42
C THR A 344 5.60 4.80 4.30
N ASN A 345 6.01 4.29 3.13
CA ASN A 345 6.19 2.88 2.82
C ASN A 345 4.91 2.08 3.15
N ALA A 346 3.75 2.59 2.76
CA ALA A 346 2.46 2.02 3.14
C ALA A 346 2.27 0.58 2.64
N GLY A 347 2.90 0.25 1.51
CA GLY A 347 2.84 -1.05 0.86
C GLY A 347 1.65 -1.21 -0.08
N GLN A 348 0.54 -0.50 0.14
CA GLN A 348 -0.67 -0.59 -0.67
C GLN A 348 -1.33 0.77 -0.89
N ILE A 349 -2.04 0.90 -2.03
CA ILE A 349 -2.83 2.08 -2.38
C ILE A 349 -4.15 1.67 -3.03
N LYS A 350 -5.28 2.26 -2.60
CA LYS A 350 -6.61 2.13 -3.22
C LYS A 350 -6.97 3.47 -3.86
N THR A 351 -6.80 3.59 -5.18
CA THR A 351 -7.00 4.88 -5.88
C THR A 351 -7.92 4.78 -7.10
N GLY A 352 -8.70 3.70 -7.20
CA GLY A 352 -9.77 3.51 -8.18
C GLY A 352 -9.32 2.82 -9.46
N ALA A 353 -10.19 2.79 -10.47
CA ALA A 353 -9.91 2.16 -11.75
C ALA A 353 -8.74 2.84 -12.48
N PRO A 354 -8.08 2.15 -13.41
CA PRO A 354 -7.20 2.78 -14.40
C PRO A 354 -7.99 3.58 -15.47
N ALA A 355 -8.99 4.36 -15.03
CA ALA A 355 -9.85 5.19 -15.84
C ALA A 355 -10.20 6.47 -15.07
N ARG A 356 -10.48 7.55 -15.82
CA ARG A 356 -10.75 8.91 -15.33
C ARG A 356 -9.53 9.58 -14.67
N SER A 357 -9.30 10.85 -15.00
CA SER A 357 -8.09 11.57 -14.59
C SER A 357 -7.99 11.81 -13.08
N ASP A 358 -9.11 11.89 -12.38
CA ASP A 358 -9.20 11.91 -10.91
C ASP A 358 -8.55 10.67 -10.26
N ARG A 359 -8.47 9.55 -10.98
CA ARG A 359 -7.79 8.30 -10.54
C ARG A 359 -6.42 8.19 -11.16
N THR A 360 -6.34 8.28 -12.49
CA THR A 360 -5.09 8.03 -13.23
C THR A 360 -3.99 9.04 -12.94
N SER A 361 -4.31 10.24 -12.44
CA SER A 361 -3.27 11.17 -11.96
C SER A 361 -2.38 10.55 -10.88
N LYS A 362 -2.95 9.75 -9.97
CA LYS A 362 -2.18 9.09 -8.90
C LYS A 362 -1.28 7.99 -9.45
N TYR A 363 -1.78 7.13 -10.34
CA TYR A 363 -0.96 6.13 -11.02
C TYR A 363 0.18 6.76 -11.84
N ASN A 364 -0.10 7.87 -12.54
CA ASN A 364 0.92 8.60 -13.28
C ASN A 364 1.99 9.20 -12.36
N GLU A 365 1.62 9.67 -11.17
CA GLU A 365 2.60 10.15 -10.19
C GLU A 365 3.46 9.00 -9.65
N LEU A 366 2.87 7.84 -9.36
CA LEU A 366 3.65 6.65 -8.97
C LEU A 366 4.65 6.23 -10.05
N LEU A 367 4.29 6.31 -11.35
CA LEU A 367 5.25 6.11 -12.45
C LEU A 367 6.39 7.13 -12.47
N ARG A 368 6.11 8.40 -12.12
CA ARG A 368 7.16 9.43 -12.02
C ARG A 368 8.07 9.17 -10.83
N ILE A 369 7.50 8.80 -9.68
CA ILE A 369 8.24 8.44 -8.47
C ILE A 369 9.16 7.24 -8.76
N ASP A 370 8.65 6.20 -9.42
CA ASP A 370 9.42 5.02 -9.84
C ASP A 370 10.68 5.43 -10.62
N GLY A 371 10.52 6.24 -11.66
CA GLY A 371 11.65 6.71 -12.48
C GLY A 371 12.67 7.61 -11.77
N LEU A 372 12.35 8.15 -10.58
CA LEU A 372 13.18 9.11 -9.85
C LEU A 372 13.83 8.54 -8.59
N TYR A 373 13.12 7.69 -7.85
CA TYR A 373 13.48 7.35 -6.46
C TYR A 373 13.65 5.86 -6.19
N THR A 374 13.29 4.98 -7.13
CA THR A 374 13.47 3.53 -6.97
C THR A 374 14.62 3.03 -7.84
N ASP A 375 15.16 1.87 -7.49
CA ASP A 375 15.99 1.05 -8.37
C ASP A 375 15.15 0.04 -9.19
N GLY A 376 13.84 0.29 -9.30
CA GLY A 376 12.86 -0.57 -9.95
C GLY A 376 12.33 -1.71 -9.06
N LEU A 377 12.65 -1.74 -7.76
CA LEU A 377 12.11 -2.74 -6.83
C LEU A 377 10.69 -2.37 -6.36
N PHE A 378 9.73 -3.24 -6.67
CA PHE A 378 8.33 -3.21 -6.23
C PHE A 378 8.14 -3.87 -4.85
#